data_AF-A0A5A7QU33-F1
#
_entry.id   AF-A0A5A7QU33-F1
#
_cell.length_a   1.000
_cell.length_b   1.000
_cell.length_c   1.000
_cell.angle_alpha   90.00
_cell.angle_beta   90.00
_cell.angle_gamma   90.00
#
_symmetry.space_group_name_H-M   'P 1'
#
loop_
_entity.id
_entity.type
_entity.pdbx_description
1 polymer ?
#
loop_
_entity_poly.entity_id
_entity_poly.type
_entity_poly.pdbx_seq_one_letter_code
_entity_poly.pdbx_strand_id
1 'polypeptide(L)'
;MFLYGGLLYPLAAFDTAMRVAKRVSEEMETEPGDKVGYALRFEDVIGPNTVIKYMTDGVLLRETLKDADLEKYRIVVMDEAHERSLSTNVLFGILKKVVARRRDFKLIVTSATLNAQKFSDFFGSVPIFHIP
;
A
#
# COMPACT_ATOMS: atom_id res chain seq x y z
N MET A 1 8.15 -20.25 6.58
CA MET A 1 8.49 -19.95 5.17
C MET A 1 7.79 -18.65 4.75
N PHE A 2 8.19 -17.52 5.35
CA PHE A 2 7.67 -16.18 5.04
C PHE A 2 8.86 -15.34 4.58
N LEU A 3 9.28 -15.56 3.34
CA LEU A 3 10.38 -14.84 2.72
C LEU A 3 9.82 -14.19 1.45
N TYR A 4 10.00 -12.88 1.33
CA TYR A 4 9.66 -12.02 0.18
C TYR A 4 8.18 -11.75 -0.06
N GLY A 5 7.66 -10.71 0.58
CA GLY A 5 6.36 -10.14 0.24
C GLY A 5 5.96 -9.05 1.21
N GLY A 6 6.60 -7.90 1.09
CA GLY A 6 6.33 -6.79 2.00
C GLY A 6 4.88 -6.30 1.92
N LEU A 7 4.33 -5.86 3.05
CA LEU A 7 3.03 -5.20 3.17
C LEU A 7 3.20 -3.72 2.85
N LEU A 8 2.43 -3.19 1.91
CA LEU A 8 2.53 -1.80 1.46
C LEU A 8 1.35 -0.95 1.96
N TYR A 9 1.62 0.23 2.52
CA TYR A 9 0.60 1.24 2.86
C TYR A 9 0.93 2.57 2.18
N PRO A 10 0.24 2.96 1.09
CA PRO A 10 0.29 4.31 0.58
C PRO A 10 -0.57 5.23 1.45
N LEU A 11 0.00 6.36 1.88
CA LEU A 11 -0.68 7.44 2.60
C LEU A 11 -0.55 8.76 1.82
N ALA A 12 -1.58 9.60 1.88
CA ALA A 12 -1.67 10.82 1.08
C ALA A 12 -0.64 11.91 1.48
N ALA A 13 -0.14 11.90 2.71
CA ALA A 13 0.78 12.90 3.23
C ALA A 13 2.12 12.30 3.67
N PHE A 14 3.21 12.99 3.30
CA PHE A 14 4.61 12.65 3.65
C PHE A 14 4.79 12.46 5.17
N ASP A 15 4.30 13.41 5.96
CA ASP A 15 4.42 13.37 7.42
C ASP A 15 3.66 12.18 8.04
N THR A 16 2.54 11.79 7.44
CA THR A 16 1.73 10.67 7.92
C THR A 16 2.44 9.34 7.69
N ALA A 17 3.02 9.13 6.50
CA ALA A 17 3.76 7.90 6.20
C ALA A 17 4.96 7.68 7.14
N MET A 18 5.76 8.73 7.39
CA MET A 18 6.88 8.66 8.34
C MET A 18 6.41 8.41 9.77
N ARG A 19 5.39 9.14 10.24
CA ARG A 19 4.88 9.00 11.62
C ARG A 19 4.27 7.62 11.88
N VAL A 20 3.52 7.10 10.92
CA VAL A 20 2.92 5.76 11.02
C VAL A 20 4.01 4.70 11.00
N ALA A 21 4.98 4.79 10.08
CA ALA A 21 6.10 3.85 10.04
C ALA A 21 6.88 3.85 11.36
N LYS A 22 7.16 5.02 11.93
CA LYS A 22 7.83 5.15 13.22
C LYS A 22 7.02 4.52 14.34
N ARG A 23 5.72 4.83 14.43
CA ARG A 23 4.84 4.25 15.45
C ARG A 23 4.76 2.74 15.34
N VAL A 24 4.62 2.19 14.13
CA VAL A 24 4.54 0.75 13.92
C VAL A 24 5.88 0.07 14.21
N SER A 25 7.00 0.75 13.95
CA SER A 25 8.32 0.26 14.35
C SER A 25 8.44 0.16 15.88
N GLU A 26 7.95 1.15 16.62
CA GLU A 26 7.89 1.14 18.10
C GLU A 26 7.04 -0.03 18.63
N GLU A 27 5.84 -0.24 18.08
CA GLU A 27 4.94 -1.34 18.46
C GLU A 27 5.52 -2.73 18.11
N MET A 28 6.41 -2.80 17.12
CA MET A 28 7.09 -4.02 16.68
C MET A 28 8.47 -4.21 17.31
N GLU A 29 8.87 -3.35 18.25
CA GLU A 29 10.17 -3.36 18.92
C GLU A 29 11.34 -3.44 17.91
N THR A 30 11.26 -2.65 16.84
CA THR A 30 12.26 -2.60 15.75
C THR A 30 12.63 -1.16 15.44
N GLU A 31 13.81 -0.93 14.88
CA GLU A 31 14.19 0.40 14.40
C GLU A 31 13.59 0.67 13.02
N PRO A 32 13.17 1.91 12.73
CA PRO A 32 12.79 2.30 11.37
C PRO A 32 13.90 1.98 10.37
N GLY A 33 13.56 1.27 9.29
CA GLY A 33 14.49 0.80 8.28
C GLY A 33 14.95 -0.65 8.47
N ASP A 34 14.70 -1.30 9.62
CA ASP A 34 14.90 -2.75 9.77
C ASP A 34 13.65 -3.50 9.27
N LYS A 35 12.73 -3.96 10.14
CA LYS A 35 11.53 -4.69 9.69
C LYS A 35 10.45 -3.77 9.11
N VAL A 36 10.39 -2.52 9.56
CA VAL A 36 9.38 -1.53 9.15
C VAL A 36 10.11 -0.31 8.60
N GLY A 37 9.75 0.15 7.42
CA GLY A 37 10.40 1.27 6.76
C GLY A 37 9.43 2.15 5.98
N TYR A 38 9.94 3.25 5.43
CA TYR A 38 9.17 4.15 4.60
C TYR A 38 9.95 4.66 3.39
N ALA A 39 9.25 4.87 2.28
CA ALA A 39 9.81 5.48 1.07
C ALA A 39 9.01 6.71 0.64
N LEU A 40 9.71 7.82 0.58
CA LEU A 40 9.19 9.14 0.24
C LEU A 40 9.97 9.68 -0.96
N ARG A 41 9.54 10.80 -1.52
CA ARG A 41 10.11 11.31 -2.78
C ARG A 41 11.61 11.62 -2.69
N PHE A 42 12.07 12.09 -1.54
CA PHE A 42 13.43 12.59 -1.32
C PHE A 42 14.16 11.85 -0.19
N GLU A 43 13.53 10.84 0.40
CA GLU A 43 14.03 10.11 1.56
C GLU A 43 13.53 8.68 1.49
N ASP A 44 14.42 7.71 1.70
CA ASP A 44 14.08 6.30 1.76
C ASP A 44 14.76 5.69 2.98
N VAL A 45 13.97 5.17 3.90
CA VAL A 45 14.40 4.50 5.13
C VAL A 45 13.89 3.08 5.06
N ILE A 46 14.61 2.26 4.29
CA ILE A 46 14.35 0.84 4.08
C ILE A 46 15.68 0.07 4.08
N GLY A 47 15.64 -1.15 4.58
CA GLY A 47 16.77 -2.07 4.64
C GLY A 47 16.44 -3.40 3.98
N PRO A 48 17.43 -4.32 3.89
CA PRO A 48 17.24 -5.63 3.29
C PRO A 48 16.23 -6.51 4.06
N ASN A 49 15.99 -6.20 5.34
CA ASN A 49 15.06 -6.92 6.21
C ASN A 49 13.65 -6.32 6.23
N THR A 50 13.41 -5.23 5.50
CA THR A 50 12.12 -4.52 5.55
C THR A 50 11.00 -5.36 4.97
N VAL A 51 10.01 -5.64 5.82
CA VAL A 51 8.81 -6.43 5.50
C VAL A 51 7.55 -5.57 5.48
N ILE A 52 7.56 -4.38 6.08
CA ILE A 52 6.45 -3.42 5.96
C ILE A 52 7.02 -2.11 5.42
N LYS A 53 6.46 -1.64 4.29
CA LYS A 53 6.91 -0.41 3.62
C LYS A 53 5.74 0.58 3.51
N TYR A 54 5.85 1.67 4.24
CA TYR A 54 4.96 2.83 4.08
C TYR A 54 5.47 3.70 2.94
N MET A 55 4.60 4.21 2.09
CA MET A 55 5.02 5.14 1.04
C MET A 55 3.90 6.12 0.71
N THR A 56 4.15 7.03 -0.22
CA THR A 56 3.08 7.86 -0.79
C THR A 56 2.59 7.27 -2.10
N ASP A 57 1.36 7.58 -2.49
CA ASP A 57 0.79 7.20 -3.81
C ASP A 57 1.73 7.54 -4.97
N GLY A 58 2.38 8.70 -4.92
CA GLY A 58 3.30 9.14 -5.98
C GLY A 58 4.55 8.26 -6.09
N VAL A 59 5.05 7.75 -4.96
CA VAL A 59 6.19 6.82 -4.94
C VAL A 59 5.75 5.46 -5.47
N LEU A 60 4.59 4.94 -5.05
CA LEU A 60 4.04 3.68 -5.56
C LEU A 60 3.81 3.76 -7.08
N LEU A 61 3.20 4.85 -7.55
CA LEU A 61 2.95 5.06 -8.97
C LEU A 61 4.27 5.02 -9.77
N ARG A 62 5.32 5.65 -9.25
CA ARG A 62 6.65 5.59 -9.89
C ARG A 62 7.24 4.18 -9.88
N GLU A 63 7.02 3.40 -8.82
CA GLU A 63 7.44 1.99 -8.80
C GLU A 63 6.69 1.17 -9.86
N THR A 64 5.38 1.39 -10.04
CA THR A 64 4.61 0.67 -11.08
C THR A 64 5.09 0.94 -12.51
N LEU A 65 5.75 2.08 -12.75
CA LEU A 65 6.37 2.38 -14.05
C LEU A 65 7.66 1.59 -14.30
N LYS A 66 8.35 1.17 -13.23
CA LYS A 66 9.57 0.36 -13.30
C LYS A 66 9.26 -1.13 -13.28
N ASP A 67 8.26 -1.51 -12.50
CA ASP A 67 7.80 -2.88 -12.32
C ASP A 67 6.27 -2.90 -12.37
N ALA A 68 5.74 -3.28 -13.54
CA ALA A 68 4.31 -3.26 -13.81
C ALA A 68 3.53 -4.38 -13.08
N ASP A 69 4.22 -5.39 -12.58
CA ASP A 69 3.62 -6.52 -11.85
C ASP A 69 3.86 -6.46 -10.34
N LEU A 70 4.65 -5.48 -9.87
CA LEU A 70 4.94 -5.24 -8.46
C LEU A 70 5.49 -6.50 -7.77
N GLU A 71 6.42 -7.21 -8.42
CA GLU A 71 6.92 -8.52 -8.01
C GLU A 71 7.45 -8.55 -6.58
N LYS A 72 8.00 -7.42 -6.11
CA LYS A 72 8.51 -7.24 -4.75
C LYS A 72 7.44 -7.31 -3.66
N TYR A 73 6.18 -7.09 -4.01
CA TYR A 73 5.07 -7.02 -3.07
C TYR A 73 4.09 -8.17 -3.31
N ARG A 74 3.62 -8.75 -2.21
CA ARG A 74 2.52 -9.73 -2.22
C ARG A 74 1.21 -9.11 -1.76
N ILE A 75 1.28 -8.05 -0.95
CA ILE A 75 0.09 -7.40 -0.39
C ILE A 75 0.28 -5.89 -0.49
N VAL A 76 -0.70 -5.21 -1.09
CA VAL A 76 -0.81 -3.75 -1.08
C VAL A 76 -2.10 -3.38 -0.38
N VAL A 77 -2.02 -2.48 0.59
CA VAL A 77 -3.13 -1.91 1.34
C VAL A 77 -3.29 -0.46 0.94
N MET A 78 -4.21 -0.16 0.03
CA MET A 78 -4.51 1.22 -0.38
C MET A 78 -5.35 1.90 0.70
N ASP A 79 -4.73 2.80 1.47
CA ASP A 79 -5.38 3.50 2.57
C ASP A 79 -6.03 4.82 2.14
N GLU A 80 -7.03 5.24 2.89
CA GLU A 80 -7.81 6.47 2.66
C GLU A 80 -8.26 6.68 1.22
N ALA A 81 -8.75 5.61 0.58
CA ALA A 81 -9.24 5.62 -0.80
C ALA A 81 -10.33 6.66 -1.09
N HIS A 82 -10.92 7.25 -0.04
CA HIS A 82 -11.94 8.29 -0.14
C HIS A 82 -11.40 9.66 -0.56
N GLU A 83 -10.11 9.94 -0.41
CA GLU A 83 -9.54 11.25 -0.73
C GLU A 83 -9.50 11.55 -2.24
N ARG A 84 -9.88 10.58 -3.09
CA ARG A 84 -10.06 10.70 -4.55
C ARG A 84 -8.93 11.46 -5.26
N SER A 85 -7.69 11.29 -4.81
CA SER A 85 -6.55 11.90 -5.51
C SER A 85 -6.40 11.30 -6.92
N LEU A 86 -5.85 12.09 -7.85
CA LEU A 86 -5.57 11.60 -9.21
C LEU A 86 -4.64 10.37 -9.18
N SER A 87 -3.61 10.42 -8.33
CA SER A 87 -2.65 9.32 -8.18
C SER A 87 -3.32 8.03 -7.70
N THR A 88 -4.19 8.10 -6.68
CA THR A 88 -4.92 6.95 -6.15
C THR A 88 -5.83 6.32 -7.22
N ASN A 89 -6.52 7.14 -8.02
CA ASN A 89 -7.40 6.64 -9.09
C ASN A 89 -6.61 5.93 -10.20
N VAL A 90 -5.47 6.50 -10.61
CA VAL A 90 -4.58 5.86 -11.58
C VAL A 90 -4.03 4.55 -11.03
N LEU A 91 -3.62 4.52 -9.76
CA LEU A 91 -3.16 3.32 -9.08
C LEU A 91 -4.23 2.24 -9.05
N PHE A 92 -5.50 2.55 -8.76
CA PHE A 92 -6.57 1.55 -8.82
C PHE A 92 -6.73 0.94 -10.21
N GLY A 93 -6.61 1.76 -11.27
CA GLY A 93 -6.62 1.26 -12.65
C GLY A 93 -5.48 0.28 -12.95
N ILE A 94 -4.28 0.56 -12.45
CA ILE A 94 -3.10 -0.30 -12.59
C ILE A 94 -3.27 -1.57 -11.75
N LEU A 95 -3.57 -1.43 -10.47
CA LEU A 95 -3.69 -2.52 -9.50
C LEU A 95 -4.81 -3.49 -9.88
N LYS A 96 -5.92 -3.02 -10.46
CA LYS A 96 -6.97 -3.90 -11.01
C LYS A 96 -6.40 -4.87 -12.05
N LYS A 97 -5.49 -4.40 -12.90
CA LYS A 97 -4.82 -5.26 -13.89
C LYS A 97 -3.81 -6.21 -13.24
N VAL A 98 -3.07 -5.75 -12.22
CA VAL A 98 -2.12 -6.59 -11.47
C VAL A 98 -2.84 -7.74 -10.77
N VAL A 99 -3.90 -7.44 -10.02
CA VAL A 99 -4.73 -8.45 -9.32
C VAL A 99 -5.31 -9.47 -10.30
N ALA A 100 -5.71 -9.06 -11.50
CA ALA A 100 -6.22 -9.97 -12.52
C ALA A 100 -5.14 -10.91 -13.09
N ARG A 101 -3.87 -10.50 -13.13
CA ARG A 101 -2.74 -11.32 -13.63
C ARG A 101 -2.09 -12.16 -12.54
N ARG A 102 -1.94 -11.62 -11.34
CA ARG A 102 -1.20 -12.23 -10.22
C ARG A 102 -2.14 -12.78 -9.16
N ARG A 103 -2.30 -14.10 -9.14
CA ARG A 103 -3.10 -14.80 -8.11
C ARG A 103 -2.48 -14.77 -6.72
N ASP A 104 -1.17 -14.53 -6.63
CA ASP A 104 -0.42 -14.45 -5.38
C ASP A 104 -0.38 -13.04 -4.77
N PHE A 105 -0.93 -12.06 -5.48
CA PHE A 105 -1.02 -10.66 -5.07
C PHE A 105 -2.38 -10.37 -4.43
N LYS A 106 -2.37 -9.72 -3.27
CA LYS A 106 -3.57 -9.30 -2.55
C LYS A 106 -3.65 -7.78 -2.50
N LEU A 107 -4.83 -7.25 -2.80
CA LEU A 107 -5.15 -5.84 -2.66
C LEU A 107 -6.17 -5.67 -1.54
N ILE A 108 -5.85 -4.84 -0.55
CA ILE A 108 -6.78 -4.38 0.49
C ILE A 108 -7.03 -2.90 0.21
N VAL A 109 -8.28 -2.47 0.29
CA VAL A 109 -8.66 -1.05 0.13
C VAL A 109 -9.38 -0.63 1.39
N THR A 110 -8.86 0.38 2.09
CA THR A 110 -9.47 0.95 3.30
C THR A 110 -10.02 2.34 3.00
N SER A 111 -11.15 2.67 3.63
CA SER A 111 -11.86 3.92 3.43
C SER A 111 -12.68 4.27 4.67
N ALA A 112 -12.59 5.51 5.13
CA ALA A 112 -13.44 6.03 6.20
C ALA A 112 -14.89 6.34 5.76
N THR A 113 -15.21 6.23 4.45
CA THR A 113 -16.53 6.60 3.92
C THR A 113 -17.39 5.39 3.57
N LEU A 114 -18.71 5.56 3.65
CA LEU A 114 -19.72 4.52 3.32
C LEU A 114 -19.75 4.12 1.84
N ASN A 115 -18.86 4.64 0.98
CA ASN A 115 -18.87 4.36 -0.46
C ASN A 115 -18.05 3.13 -0.87
N ALA A 116 -17.84 2.19 0.06
CA ALA A 116 -17.13 0.93 -0.18
C ALA A 116 -17.71 0.14 -1.36
N GLN A 117 -19.01 0.27 -1.62
CA GLN A 117 -19.69 -0.43 -2.72
C GLN A 117 -19.09 -0.07 -4.10
N LYS A 118 -18.73 1.20 -4.34
CA LYS A 118 -18.12 1.59 -5.62
C LYS A 118 -16.76 0.93 -5.84
N PHE A 119 -15.98 0.76 -4.78
CA PHE A 119 -14.70 0.05 -4.87
C PHE A 119 -14.93 -1.44 -5.07
N SER A 120 -15.90 -2.03 -4.37
CA SER A 120 -16.30 -3.42 -4.56
C SER A 120 -16.67 -3.69 -6.02
N ASP A 121 -17.59 -2.91 -6.57
CA ASP A 121 -18.05 -3.04 -7.95
C ASP A 121 -16.90 -2.83 -8.96
N PHE A 122 -16.03 -1.84 -8.71
CA PHE A 122 -14.87 -1.58 -9.56
C PHE A 122 -13.91 -2.78 -9.63
N PHE A 123 -13.71 -3.50 -8.52
CA PHE A 123 -12.86 -4.68 -8.45
C PHE A 123 -13.59 -6.00 -8.73
N GLY A 124 -14.85 -5.96 -9.18
CA GLY A 124 -15.62 -7.15 -9.56
C GLY A 124 -16.48 -7.72 -8.43
N SER A 125 -17.16 -6.84 -7.69
CA SER A 125 -18.05 -7.18 -6.58
C SER A 125 -17.34 -7.97 -5.46
N VAL A 126 -16.16 -7.49 -5.07
CA VAL A 126 -15.35 -8.11 -4.00
C VAL A 126 -16.00 -7.94 -2.62
N PRO A 127 -15.72 -8.84 -1.66
CA PRO A 127 -16.27 -8.74 -0.30
C PRO A 127 -15.93 -7.41 0.37
N ILE A 128 -16.90 -6.86 1.12
CA ILE A 128 -16.75 -5.64 1.91
C ILE A 128 -16.81 -6.02 3.38
N PHE A 129 -15.86 -5.51 4.18
CA PHE A 129 -15.85 -5.69 5.63
C PHE A 129 -16.03 -4.33 6.30
N HIS A 130 -17.01 -4.24 7.20
CA HIS A 130 -17.29 -3.03 7.97
C HIS A 130 -16.79 -3.20 9.39
N ILE A 131 -15.98 -2.24 9.85
CA ILE A 131 -15.57 -2.12 11.24
C ILE A 131 -16.48 -1.05 11.87
N PRO A 132 -17.31 -1.41 12.87
CA PRO A 132 -18.23 -0.49 13.54
C PRO A 132 -17.53 0.56 14.40
#